data_AF-A0AAN7ZVI1-F1
#
_entry.id   AF-A0AAN7ZVI1-F1
#
_cell.length_a   1.000
_cell.length_b   1.000
_cell.length_c   1.000
_cell.angle_alpha   90.00
_cell.angle_beta   90.00
_cell.angle_gamma   90.00
#
_symmetry.space_group_name_H-M   'P 1'
#
loop_
_entity.id
_entity.type
_entity.pdbx_description
1 polymer ?
#
loop_
_entity_poly.entity_id
_entity_poly.type
_entity_poly.pdbx_seq_one_letter_code
_entity_poly.pdbx_strand_id
1 'polypeptide(L)'
;MFSRPNCSLCDDAKVVVRKVTGKNPAEYKEYDVMNAGNERWKDLYEFDTPVVHIDRMGSLPNGETTAQAKKLMHRFTEAQLQAAMDAVAYEAK
;
A
#
# COMPACT_ATOMS: atom_id res chain seq x y z
N MET A 1 2.05 -1.42 -2.12
CA MET A 1 0.73 -2.07 -2.26
C MET A 1 0.93 -3.55 -2.51
N PHE A 2 0.23 -4.38 -1.77
CA PHE A 2 0.18 -5.83 -1.92
C PHE A 2 -1.03 -6.22 -2.76
N SER A 3 -0.80 -7.07 -3.74
CA SER A 3 -1.78 -7.51 -4.72
C SER A 3 -1.53 -8.98 -5.09
N ARG A 4 -2.45 -9.57 -5.85
CA ARG A 4 -2.31 -10.91 -6.42
C ARG A 4 -2.86 -10.95 -7.85
N PRO A 5 -2.52 -11.97 -8.66
CA PRO A 5 -3.08 -12.13 -10.00
C PRO A 5 -4.59 -12.33 -9.97
N ASN A 6 -5.29 -11.90 -11.03
CA ASN A 6 -6.73 -12.08 -11.21
C ASN A 6 -7.58 -11.53 -10.04
N CYS A 7 -7.30 -10.29 -9.62
CA CYS A 7 -7.94 -9.63 -8.48
C CYS A 7 -8.56 -8.29 -8.90
N SER A 8 -9.87 -8.24 -9.13
CA SER A 8 -10.57 -7.02 -9.56
C SER A 8 -10.47 -5.88 -8.55
N LEU A 9 -10.54 -6.17 -7.26
CA LEU A 9 -10.34 -5.16 -6.20
C LEU A 9 -8.93 -4.55 -6.26
N CYS A 10 -7.94 -5.35 -6.64
CA CYS A 10 -6.57 -4.87 -6.79
C CYS A 10 -6.46 -3.90 -7.97
N ASP A 11 -7.15 -4.16 -9.08
CA ASP A 11 -7.18 -3.24 -10.22
C ASP A 11 -7.86 -1.91 -9.86
N ASP A 12 -9.00 -1.96 -9.16
CA ASP A 12 -9.68 -0.76 -8.66
C ASP A 12 -8.78 0.06 -7.72
N ALA A 13 -8.10 -0.62 -6.78
CA ALA A 13 -7.17 0.02 -5.86
C ALA A 13 -5.97 0.67 -6.58
N LYS A 14 -5.42 0.05 -7.63
CA LYS A 14 -4.34 0.65 -8.44
C LYS A 14 -4.79 1.95 -9.11
N VAL A 15 -6.03 2.02 -9.59
CA VAL A 15 -6.59 3.25 -10.18
C VAL A 15 -6.63 4.36 -9.13
N VAL A 16 -7.11 4.07 -7.92
CA VAL A 16 -7.15 5.05 -6.82
C VAL A 16 -5.75 5.53 -6.47
N VAL A 17 -4.79 4.61 -6.29
CA VAL A 17 -3.41 4.97 -5.95
C VAL A 17 -2.80 5.87 -7.01
N ARG A 18 -2.87 5.49 -8.30
CA ARG A 18 -2.30 6.28 -9.40
C ARG A 18 -2.85 7.70 -9.47
N LYS A 19 -4.15 7.88 -9.22
CA LYS A 19 -4.77 9.22 -9.20
C LYS A 19 -4.26 10.09 -8.05
N VAL A 20 -4.12 9.51 -6.87
CA VAL A 20 -3.62 10.25 -5.70
C VAL A 20 -2.14 10.57 -5.85
N THR A 21 -1.31 9.59 -6.22
CA THR A 21 0.14 9.80 -6.38
C THR A 21 0.48 10.71 -7.57
N GLY A 22 -0.41 10.83 -8.55
CA GLY A 22 -0.29 11.80 -9.63
C GLY A 22 -0.52 13.26 -9.18
N LYS A 23 -1.26 13.48 -8.08
CA LYS A 23 -1.52 14.81 -7.50
C LYS A 23 -0.57 15.11 -6.33
N ASN A 24 -0.17 14.09 -5.60
CA ASN A 24 0.69 14.16 -4.41
C ASN A 24 1.89 13.22 -4.60
N PRO A 25 3.07 13.75 -4.97
CA PRO A 25 4.23 12.93 -5.29
C PRO A 25 4.61 11.98 -4.15
N ALA A 26 4.61 10.67 -4.45
CA ALA A 26 5.03 9.62 -3.53
C ALA A 26 5.68 8.48 -4.31
N GLU A 27 6.64 7.79 -3.68
CA GLU A 27 7.18 6.55 -4.21
C GLU A 27 6.12 5.45 -4.11
N TYR A 28 5.82 4.80 -5.23
CA TYR A 28 4.84 3.73 -5.29
C TYR A 28 5.50 2.41 -5.71
N LYS A 29 5.31 1.38 -4.89
CA LYS A 29 5.75 0.00 -5.16
C LYS A 29 4.58 -0.96 -5.09
N GLU A 30 4.56 -1.91 -6.01
CA GLU A 30 3.62 -3.03 -6.05
C GLU A 30 4.36 -4.34 -5.71
N TYR A 31 3.74 -5.17 -4.88
CA TYR A 31 4.22 -6.50 -4.52
C TYR A 31 3.12 -7.51 -4.84
N ASP A 32 3.47 -8.54 -5.62
CA ASP A 32 2.62 -9.71 -5.80
C ASP A 32 2.88 -10.69 -4.66
N VAL A 33 1.89 -10.88 -3.79
CA VAL A 33 2.01 -11.78 -2.62
C VAL A 33 2.14 -13.24 -3.02
N MET A 34 1.82 -13.60 -4.26
CA MET A 34 1.92 -14.98 -4.76
C MET A 34 3.28 -15.30 -5.37
N ASN A 35 4.13 -14.30 -5.60
CA ASN A 35 5.48 -14.51 -6.14
C ASN A 35 6.39 -15.21 -5.12
N ALA A 36 7.28 -16.07 -5.64
CA ALA A 36 8.34 -16.68 -4.84
C ALA A 36 9.24 -15.60 -4.21
N GLY A 37 9.60 -15.76 -2.93
CA GLY A 37 10.33 -14.76 -2.15
C GLY A 37 9.45 -13.76 -1.38
N ASN A 38 8.13 -13.80 -1.57
CA ASN A 38 7.16 -12.98 -0.83
C ASN A 38 6.37 -13.79 0.22
N GLU A 39 6.90 -14.92 0.70
CA GLU A 39 6.21 -15.85 1.61
C GLU A 39 5.68 -15.13 2.85
N ARG A 40 6.49 -14.23 3.42
CA ARG A 40 6.07 -13.38 4.56
C ARG A 40 4.80 -12.58 4.26
N TRP A 41 4.68 -12.03 3.06
CA TRP A 41 3.53 -11.22 2.67
C TRP A 41 2.34 -12.07 2.23
N LYS A 42 2.62 -13.25 1.66
CA LYS A 42 1.62 -14.26 1.36
C LYS A 42 0.88 -14.68 2.63
N ASP A 43 1.62 -15.07 3.67
CA ASP A 43 1.08 -15.52 4.96
C ASP A 43 0.18 -14.44 5.62
N LEU A 44 0.46 -13.16 5.36
CA LEU A 44 -0.30 -12.05 5.92
C LEU A 44 -1.50 -11.64 5.07
N TYR A 45 -1.40 -11.70 3.74
CA TYR A 45 -2.32 -10.95 2.87
C TYR A 45 -2.92 -11.77 1.72
N GLU A 46 -2.62 -13.07 1.56
CA GLU A 46 -3.13 -13.86 0.42
C GLU A 46 -4.66 -13.79 0.24
N PHE A 47 -5.40 -13.61 1.35
CA PHE A 47 -6.85 -13.50 1.37
C PHE A 47 -7.39 -12.07 1.53
N ASP A 48 -6.54 -11.12 1.94
CA ASP A 48 -6.94 -9.74 2.26
C ASP A 48 -6.53 -8.71 1.20
N THR A 49 -5.88 -9.14 0.10
CA THR A 49 -5.53 -8.23 -1.00
C THR A 49 -6.78 -7.55 -1.60
N PRO A 50 -6.69 -6.25 -1.97
CA PRO A 50 -5.50 -5.40 -1.92
C PRO A 50 -5.24 -4.80 -0.52
N VAL A 51 -3.95 -4.67 -0.18
CA VAL A 51 -3.49 -3.96 1.02
C VAL A 51 -2.48 -2.88 0.64
N VAL A 52 -2.71 -1.64 1.04
CA VAL A 52 -1.79 -0.52 0.82
C VAL A 52 -1.16 -0.15 2.14
N HIS A 53 0.17 -0.26 2.22
CA HIS A 53 0.96 0.35 3.29
C HIS A 53 1.28 1.78 2.90
N ILE A 54 1.17 2.67 3.87
CA ILE A 54 1.55 4.07 3.77
C ILE A 54 2.65 4.28 4.81
N ASP A 55 3.84 4.60 4.31
CA ASP A 55 5.05 4.80 5.08
C ASP A 55 5.63 6.20 4.81
N ARG A 56 6.42 6.70 5.76
CA ARG A 56 7.14 7.95 5.57
C ARG A 56 8.37 7.72 4.70
N MET A 57 8.57 8.61 3.74
CA MET A 57 9.75 8.55 2.86
C MET A 57 11.04 8.68 3.68
N GLY A 58 11.97 7.74 3.48
CA GLY A 58 13.25 7.70 4.20
C GLY A 58 13.21 7.12 5.62
N SER A 59 12.05 6.72 6.15
CA SER A 59 11.96 6.06 7.47
C SER A 59 12.03 4.54 7.41
N LEU A 60 12.08 3.97 6.20
CA LEU A 60 12.04 2.53 6.00
C LEU A 60 13.44 1.91 6.16
N PRO A 61 13.63 0.96 7.09
CA PRO A 61 14.88 0.21 7.15
C PRO A 61 15.05 -0.59 5.86
N ASN A 62 16.17 -0.37 5.17
CA ASN A 62 16.51 -0.99 3.89
C ASN A 62 15.50 -0.72 2.74
N GLY A 63 14.64 0.29 2.88
CA GLY A 63 13.62 0.63 1.87
C GLY A 63 12.41 -0.32 1.85
N GLU A 64 12.26 -1.19 2.85
CA GLU A 64 11.13 -2.11 2.99
C GLU A 64 10.12 -1.65 4.04
N THR A 65 8.84 -1.82 3.73
CA THR A 65 7.74 -1.57 4.66
C THR A 65 7.64 -2.66 5.73
N THR A 66 6.86 -2.40 6.80
CA THR A 66 6.59 -3.38 7.84
C THR A 66 5.09 -3.56 8.05
N ALA A 67 4.68 -4.68 8.68
CA ALA A 67 3.29 -4.92 9.02
C ALA A 67 2.71 -3.92 10.04
N GLN A 68 3.54 -3.04 10.63
CA GLN A 68 3.10 -1.97 11.55
C GLN A 68 2.74 -0.67 10.83
N ALA A 69 3.00 -0.57 9.52
CA ALA A 69 2.66 0.60 8.72
C ALA A 69 1.16 0.93 8.79
N LYS A 70 0.81 2.20 8.52
CA LYS A 70 -0.57 2.59 8.31
C LYS A 70 -1.10 1.83 7.09
N LYS A 71 -2.26 1.18 7.23
CA LYS A 71 -2.82 0.28 6.23
C LYS A 71 -4.20 0.70 5.77
N LEU A 72 -4.45 0.56 4.48
CA LEU A 72 -5.79 0.49 3.89
C LEU A 72 -5.96 -0.89 3.23
N MET A 73 -7.13 -1.50 3.39
CA MET A 73 -7.39 -2.86 2.91
C MET A 73 -8.72 -2.94 2.15
N HIS A 74 -8.85 -3.93 1.28
CA HIS A 74 -10.04 -4.20 0.47
C HIS A 74 -10.44 -3.05 -0.46
N ARG A 75 -11.27 -2.13 0.01
CA ARG A 75 -11.79 -1.00 -0.76
C ARG A 75 -11.50 0.29 -0.01
N PHE A 76 -10.97 1.27 -0.73
CA PHE A 76 -10.72 2.60 -0.21
C PHE A 76 -10.87 3.63 -1.33
N THR A 77 -11.14 4.87 -0.95
CA THR A 77 -11.34 6.01 -1.85
C THR A 77 -10.09 6.87 -1.96
N GLU A 78 -10.04 7.77 -2.95
CA GLU A 78 -8.97 8.78 -3.09
C GLU A 78 -8.82 9.61 -1.80
N ALA A 79 -9.94 10.00 -1.18
CA ALA A 79 -9.95 10.78 0.05
C ALA A 79 -9.39 10.01 1.26
N GLN A 80 -9.71 8.71 1.39
CA GLN A 80 -9.15 7.88 2.46
C GLN A 80 -7.65 7.66 2.29
N LEU A 81 -7.19 7.45 1.05
CA LEU A 81 -5.76 7.34 0.77
C LEU A 81 -5.02 8.64 1.07
N GLN A 82 -5.54 9.78 0.61
CA GLN A 82 -4.96 11.08 0.90
C GLN A 82 -4.89 11.35 2.41
N ALA A 83 -5.98 11.12 3.14
CA ALA A 83 -6.00 11.31 4.59
C ALA A 83 -5.00 10.40 5.33
N ALA A 84 -4.79 9.18 4.86
CA ALA A 84 -3.79 8.28 5.42
C ALA A 84 -2.35 8.78 5.15
N MET A 85 -2.08 9.30 3.96
CA MET A 85 -0.79 9.93 3.62
C MET A 85 -0.53 11.17 4.49
N ASP A 86 -1.55 12.02 4.67
CA ASP A 86 -1.45 13.22 5.49
C ASP A 86 -1.20 12.89 6.97
N ALA A 87 -1.86 11.85 7.50
CA ALA A 87 -1.65 11.39 8.87
C ALA A 87 -0.20 10.94 9.10
N VAL A 88 0.35 10.11 8.21
CA VAL A 88 1.74 9.63 8.30
C VAL A 88 2.75 10.78 8.14
N ALA A 89 2.42 11.80 7.34
CA ALA A 89 3.24 13.00 7.23
C ALA A 89 3.22 13.87 8.51
N TYR A 90 2.06 13.94 9.19
CA TYR A 90 1.84 14.77 10.37
C TYR A 90 2.34 14.16 11.68
N GLU A 91 2.23 12.84 11.87
CA GLU A 91 2.67 12.11 13.08
C GLU A 91 4.19 12.20 13.38
N ALA A 92 4.96 12.87 12.53
CA ALA A 92 6.40 13.10 12.68
C ALA A 92 6.77 14.52 13.19
N LYS A 93 5.80 15.30 13.69
CA LYS A 93 6.03 16.53 14.46
C LYS A 93 5.98 16.23 15.96
#